data_AF-A0A4Q2T5M2-F1
#
_entry.id   AF-A0A4Q2T5M2-F1
#
_cell.length_a   1.000
_cell.length_b   1.000
_cell.length_c   1.000
_cell.angle_alpha   90.00
_cell.angle_beta   90.00
_cell.angle_gamma   90.00
#
_symmetry.space_group_name_H-M   'P 1'
#
loop_
_entity.id
_entity.type
_entity.pdbx_description
1 polymer ?
#
loop_
_entity_poly.entity_id
_entity_poly.type
_entity_poly.pdbx_seq_one_letter_code
_entity_poly.pdbx_strand_id
1 'polypeptide(L)'
;MIEVDVRAVPLEQLGAMLAPDRAAALEASAARARAVLSDRTIWHVNATAHGGGVAEMLQTLLAYGNGAGVDNRWLVLDADAAFFTITKRVHNMLHGAPGDGGRLGDAERAHYSAVLETNLRQILPQLAPRDIVLLHDPQTAGLASGLRRAGVHVAWRCHVGRDDSNEMTDLAWDFLRPMIEPAEVLVFSRLAYAPEWTDPARVAVIAPSVDPFSAKNLTPSADAVDNLLATVGLVTGIVPSGRVTFDRRDGTQGTVRLRAATGGLVLDGPAPPHDARLVVQVSRWDRLKDMSGVMTGFATMLRRHGPGDTHLMLVGPAVAGVSDDPEGAEVLDECRRQWHALPAYVQSRVHLASVPMDDPDENAIVINALQRHAHVIVQKSLVEGFGLTATEAMWKSKPVVASMVGGIRDQITDGVDGLQVPDPCDLDAFAAVLHHLLSDDDLAARLGQAAHERVRSEYLPDRHLAQYVDLFVRLVTCDEHPTC
;
A
#
# COMPACT_ATOMS: atom_id res chain seq x y z
N MET A 1 4.72 7.67 -21.91
CA MET A 1 5.14 7.85 -20.52
C MET A 1 4.81 9.26 -20.09
N ILE A 2 4.39 9.41 -18.84
CA ILE A 2 4.05 10.71 -18.24
C ILE A 2 5.00 10.91 -17.06
N GLU A 3 5.65 12.07 -17.00
CA GLU A 3 6.44 12.48 -15.83
C GLU A 3 5.50 13.04 -14.76
N VAL A 4 5.68 12.57 -13.53
CA VAL A 4 4.92 13.05 -12.36
C VAL A 4 5.80 14.04 -11.60
N ASP A 5 5.27 15.25 -11.41
CA ASP A 5 5.96 16.27 -10.62
C ASP A 5 5.90 15.93 -9.13
N VAL A 6 7.07 15.86 -8.49
CA VAL A 6 7.19 15.58 -7.05
C VAL A 6 7.92 16.74 -6.37
N ARG A 7 7.14 17.53 -5.64
CA ARG A 7 7.64 18.66 -4.86
C ARG A 7 8.61 18.20 -3.77
N ALA A 8 9.77 18.83 -3.70
CA ALA A 8 10.76 18.59 -2.65
C ALA A 8 10.20 18.94 -1.25
N VAL A 9 10.47 18.07 -0.28
CA VAL A 9 10.11 18.26 1.13
C VAL A 9 11.39 18.21 1.98
N PRO A 10 11.62 19.19 2.88
CA PRO A 10 12.83 19.23 3.69
C PRO A 10 12.95 18.01 4.62
N LEU A 11 14.15 17.44 4.75
CA LEU A 11 14.41 16.29 5.62
C LEU A 11 14.28 16.64 7.11
N GLU A 12 14.46 17.90 7.47
CA GLU A 12 14.41 18.40 8.85
C GLU A 12 13.07 18.10 9.51
N GLN A 13 11.98 18.11 8.72
CA GLN A 13 10.65 17.77 9.21
C GLN A 13 10.58 16.31 9.68
N LEU A 14 11.16 15.39 8.91
CA LEU A 14 11.26 13.98 9.29
C LEU A 14 12.24 13.82 10.45
N GLY A 15 13.43 14.44 10.37
CA GLY A 15 14.46 14.39 11.41
C GLY A 15 13.97 14.84 12.78
N ALA A 16 13.12 15.87 12.85
CA ALA A 16 12.57 16.40 14.10
C ALA A 16 11.68 15.40 14.86
N MET A 17 11.14 14.39 14.19
CA MET A 17 10.31 13.35 14.80
C MET A 17 11.12 12.12 15.26
N LEU A 18 12.34 11.97 14.74
CA LEU A 18 13.17 10.80 14.99
C LEU A 18 13.95 10.93 16.31
N ALA A 19 14.41 9.78 16.82
CA ALA A 19 15.41 9.78 17.87
C ALA A 19 16.73 10.43 17.35
N PRO A 20 17.52 11.11 18.20
CA PRO A 20 18.67 11.91 17.76
C PRO A 20 19.71 11.13 16.92
N ASP A 21 19.96 9.88 17.27
CA ASP A 21 20.82 8.95 16.55
C ASP A 21 20.31 8.61 15.14
N ARG A 22 18.99 8.37 15.01
CA ARG A 22 18.34 8.14 13.71
C ARG A 22 18.28 9.41 12.86
N ALA A 23 18.02 10.56 13.45
CA ALA A 23 18.08 11.84 12.76
C ALA A 23 19.50 12.09 12.20
N ALA A 24 20.54 11.84 13.01
CA ALA A 24 21.93 11.95 12.55
C ALA A 24 22.27 10.93 11.44
N ALA A 25 21.75 9.70 11.52
CA ALA A 25 21.93 8.68 10.48
C ALA A 25 21.22 9.05 9.16
N LEU A 26 20.04 9.66 9.23
CA LEU A 26 19.32 10.19 8.07
C LEU A 26 20.15 11.29 7.37
N GLU A 27 20.65 12.25 8.14
CA GLU A 27 21.50 13.33 7.61
C GLU A 27 22.81 12.79 7.01
N ALA A 28 23.44 11.81 7.65
CA ALA A 28 24.64 11.16 7.13
C ALA A 28 24.37 10.43 5.81
N SER A 29 23.24 9.72 5.71
CA SER A 29 22.78 9.07 4.48
C SER A 29 22.54 10.10 3.36
N ALA A 30 21.88 11.21 3.67
CA ALA A 30 21.64 12.31 2.72
C ALA A 30 22.96 12.94 2.23
N ALA A 31 23.91 13.17 3.13
CA ALA A 31 25.24 13.69 2.78
C ALA A 31 26.00 12.74 1.87
N ARG A 32 25.97 11.42 2.16
CA ARG A 32 26.57 10.40 1.30
C ARG A 32 25.90 10.35 -0.08
N ALA A 33 24.58 10.44 -0.13
CA ALA A 33 23.83 10.47 -1.38
C ALA A 33 24.27 11.65 -2.26
N ARG A 34 24.33 12.87 -1.69
CA ARG A 34 24.84 14.05 -2.41
C ARG A 34 26.27 13.87 -2.90
N ALA A 35 27.15 13.26 -2.10
CA ALA A 35 28.54 13.07 -2.48
C ALA A 35 28.73 12.08 -3.64
N VAL A 36 27.89 11.04 -3.72
CA VAL A 36 28.05 9.92 -4.67
C VAL A 36 27.14 10.05 -5.90
N LEU A 37 26.00 10.72 -5.77
CA LEU A 37 24.93 10.74 -6.77
C LEU A 37 24.70 12.13 -7.39
N SER A 38 25.54 13.13 -7.08
CA SER A 38 25.34 14.52 -7.53
C SER A 38 25.36 14.71 -9.06
N ASP A 39 25.98 13.80 -9.79
CA ASP A 39 26.14 13.85 -11.25
C ASP A 39 25.19 12.87 -11.98
N ARG A 40 24.11 12.44 -11.31
CA ARG A 40 23.20 11.40 -11.79
C ARG A 40 21.75 11.79 -11.51
N THR A 41 20.87 11.39 -12.42
CA THR A 41 19.43 11.38 -12.17
C THR A 41 18.98 9.96 -11.80
N ILE A 42 18.12 9.85 -10.80
CA ILE A 42 17.52 8.59 -10.35
C ILE A 42 16.08 8.54 -10.86
N TRP A 43 15.84 7.66 -11.84
CA TRP A 43 14.55 7.50 -12.47
C TRP A 43 13.77 6.36 -11.82
N HIS A 44 12.58 6.67 -11.32
CA HIS A 44 11.62 5.70 -10.83
C HIS A 44 10.56 5.48 -11.90
N VAL A 45 10.36 4.24 -12.32
CA VAL A 45 9.34 3.89 -13.33
C VAL A 45 8.33 2.94 -12.73
N ASN A 46 7.03 3.26 -12.82
CA ASN A 46 5.94 2.37 -12.40
C ASN A 46 4.72 2.47 -13.33
N ALA A 47 3.64 1.79 -12.97
CA ALA A 47 2.43 1.69 -13.79
C ALA A 47 1.36 2.76 -13.53
N THR A 48 1.39 3.47 -12.39
CA THR A 48 0.36 4.47 -12.06
C THR A 48 0.88 5.58 -11.15
N ALA A 49 0.43 6.82 -11.38
CA ALA A 49 0.67 7.98 -10.51
C ALA A 49 -0.28 8.04 -9.29
N HIS A 50 -1.41 7.34 -9.36
CA HIS A 50 -2.49 7.47 -8.39
C HIS A 50 -3.06 6.10 -8.02
N GLY A 51 -3.46 5.93 -6.77
CA GLY A 51 -4.03 4.69 -6.27
C GLY A 51 -2.98 3.60 -6.01
N GLY A 52 -3.12 2.94 -4.87
CA GLY A 52 -2.24 1.85 -4.45
C GLY A 52 -0.97 2.30 -3.71
N GLY A 53 -0.37 1.36 -2.99
CA GLY A 53 0.73 1.63 -2.06
C GLY A 53 2.02 2.13 -2.71
N VAL A 54 2.32 1.72 -3.96
CA VAL A 54 3.55 2.14 -4.65
C VAL A 54 3.53 3.62 -4.99
N ALA A 55 2.42 4.14 -5.52
CA ALA A 55 2.30 5.56 -5.85
C ALA A 55 2.35 6.44 -4.60
N GLU A 56 1.64 6.07 -3.53
CA GLU A 56 1.67 6.78 -2.24
C GLU A 56 3.10 6.81 -1.64
N MET A 57 3.80 5.67 -1.72
CA MET A 57 5.18 5.55 -1.26
C MET A 57 6.15 6.38 -2.09
N LEU A 58 6.08 6.34 -3.43
CA LEU A 58 6.96 7.12 -4.31
C LEU A 58 6.79 8.62 -4.10
N GLN A 59 5.55 9.11 -4.01
CA GLN A 59 5.29 10.53 -3.75
C GLN A 59 6.05 11.04 -2.52
N THR A 60 6.14 10.22 -1.48
CA THR A 60 6.84 10.56 -0.23
C THR A 60 8.35 10.46 -0.39
N LEU A 61 8.85 9.31 -0.83
CA LEU A 61 10.29 9.04 -0.83
C LEU A 61 11.04 9.96 -1.79
N LEU A 62 10.44 10.24 -2.95
CA LEU A 62 11.04 11.13 -3.93
C LEU A 62 10.99 12.59 -3.46
N ALA A 63 9.94 13.00 -2.74
CA ALA A 63 9.86 14.33 -2.14
C ALA A 63 10.99 14.56 -1.13
N TYR A 64 11.23 13.60 -0.22
CA TYR A 64 12.35 13.68 0.73
C TYR A 64 13.71 13.56 0.03
N GLY A 65 13.85 12.68 -0.96
CA GLY A 65 15.08 12.54 -1.75
C GLY A 65 15.44 13.84 -2.47
N ASN A 66 14.46 14.50 -3.10
CA ASN A 66 14.63 15.79 -3.74
C ASN A 66 14.95 16.89 -2.73
N GLY A 67 14.29 16.88 -1.57
CA GLY A 67 14.62 17.78 -0.45
C GLY A 67 16.02 17.58 0.12
N ALA A 68 16.56 16.36 0.01
CA ALA A 68 17.93 16.02 0.39
C ALA A 68 18.98 16.47 -0.64
N GLY A 69 18.55 17.01 -1.79
CA GLY A 69 19.43 17.42 -2.89
C GLY A 69 19.86 16.29 -3.82
N VAL A 70 19.08 15.21 -3.91
CA VAL A 70 19.25 14.13 -4.89
C VAL A 70 18.25 14.34 -6.03
N ASP A 71 18.68 14.27 -7.28
CA ASP A 71 17.79 14.44 -8.45
C ASP A 71 16.99 13.16 -8.71
N ASN A 72 15.76 13.09 -8.19
CA ASN A 72 14.85 11.98 -8.42
C ASN A 72 13.72 12.40 -9.36
N ARG A 73 13.45 11.54 -10.36
CA ARG A 73 12.38 11.71 -11.33
C ARG A 73 11.44 10.50 -11.35
N TRP A 74 10.17 10.74 -11.63
CA TRP A 74 9.15 9.70 -11.65
C TRP A 74 8.42 9.64 -12.99
N LEU A 75 8.48 8.49 -13.65
CA LEU A 75 7.79 8.19 -14.89
C LEU A 75 6.72 7.12 -14.69
N VAL A 76 5.57 7.34 -15.31
CA VAL A 76 4.47 6.37 -15.40
C VAL A 76 4.37 5.83 -16.81
N LEU A 77 4.22 4.50 -16.93
CA LEU A 77 4.05 3.82 -18.21
C LEU A 77 2.80 4.31 -18.96
N ASP A 78 2.88 4.26 -20.28
CA ASP A 78 1.72 4.38 -21.17
C ASP A 78 1.37 2.99 -21.72
N ALA A 79 0.20 2.46 -21.41
CA ALA A 79 -0.18 1.09 -21.73
C ALA A 79 -1.70 0.94 -21.94
N ASP A 80 -2.08 -0.07 -22.73
CA ASP A 80 -3.48 -0.39 -22.98
C ASP A 80 -4.10 -1.36 -21.97
N ALA A 81 -5.42 -1.51 -22.01
CA ALA A 81 -6.15 -2.40 -21.11
C ALA A 81 -5.70 -3.87 -21.22
N ALA A 82 -5.28 -4.34 -22.40
CA ALA A 82 -4.80 -5.72 -22.57
C ALA A 82 -3.48 -5.97 -21.82
N PHE A 83 -2.58 -4.97 -21.81
CA PHE A 83 -1.38 -4.99 -20.99
C PHE A 83 -1.68 -5.04 -19.49
N PHE A 84 -2.64 -4.24 -19.02
CA PHE A 84 -3.05 -4.25 -17.62
C PHE A 84 -3.71 -5.57 -17.22
N THR A 85 -4.49 -6.20 -18.09
CA THR A 85 -5.01 -7.56 -17.87
C THR A 85 -3.88 -8.59 -17.70
N ILE A 86 -2.87 -8.59 -18.58
CA ILE A 86 -1.71 -9.50 -18.48
C ILE A 86 -0.95 -9.26 -17.16
N THR A 87 -0.68 -8.00 -16.82
CA THR A 87 0.10 -7.69 -15.63
C THR A 87 -0.65 -7.92 -14.32
N LYS A 88 -1.98 -7.73 -14.30
CA LYS A 88 -2.84 -8.14 -13.18
C LYS A 88 -2.86 -9.67 -13.01
N ARG A 89 -2.85 -10.44 -14.11
CA ARG A 89 -2.69 -11.90 -14.07
C ARG A 89 -1.34 -12.29 -13.45
N VAL A 90 -0.24 -11.70 -13.91
CA VAL A 90 1.10 -11.92 -13.32
C VAL A 90 1.11 -11.55 -11.84
N HIS A 91 0.53 -10.42 -11.45
CA HIS A 91 0.39 -10.00 -10.05
C HIS A 91 -0.34 -11.04 -9.19
N ASN A 92 -1.50 -11.53 -9.65
CA ASN A 92 -2.27 -12.55 -8.95
C ASN A 92 -1.48 -13.87 -8.85
N MET A 93 -0.80 -14.27 -9.93
CA MET A 93 0.04 -15.47 -9.96
C MET A 93 1.25 -15.38 -9.04
N LEU A 94 1.88 -14.20 -8.89
CA LEU A 94 2.93 -13.95 -7.89
C LEU A 94 2.41 -14.02 -6.44
N HIS A 95 1.12 -13.77 -6.23
CA HIS A 95 0.42 -14.06 -4.98
C HIS A 95 -0.07 -15.51 -4.89
N GLY A 96 0.22 -16.34 -5.90
CA GLY A 96 -0.11 -17.75 -5.94
C GLY A 96 -1.55 -18.07 -6.35
N ALA A 97 -2.30 -17.08 -6.83
CA ALA A 97 -3.67 -17.22 -7.28
C ALA A 97 -3.75 -17.27 -8.82
N PRO A 98 -4.68 -18.03 -9.41
CA PRO A 98 -4.82 -18.13 -10.87
C PRO A 98 -5.34 -16.84 -11.54
N GLY A 99 -5.88 -15.89 -10.75
CA GLY A 99 -6.46 -14.65 -11.26
C GLY A 99 -7.64 -14.90 -12.18
N ASP A 100 -7.58 -14.37 -13.41
CA ASP A 100 -8.60 -14.56 -14.45
C ASP A 100 -8.54 -15.93 -15.14
N GLY A 101 -7.60 -16.80 -14.75
CA GLY A 101 -7.39 -18.13 -15.34
C GLY A 101 -6.79 -18.10 -16.75
N GLY A 102 -6.36 -16.94 -17.25
CA GLY A 102 -5.72 -16.82 -18.55
C GLY A 102 -4.30 -17.42 -18.57
N ARG A 103 -3.74 -17.59 -19.78
CA ARG A 103 -2.38 -18.12 -19.98
C ARG A 103 -1.35 -16.99 -20.02
N LEU A 104 -0.08 -17.33 -19.84
CA LEU A 104 1.08 -16.46 -20.08
C LEU A 104 1.92 -17.04 -21.24
N GLY A 105 1.31 -17.14 -22.42
CA GLY A 105 1.91 -17.73 -23.61
C GLY A 105 2.61 -16.72 -24.52
N ASP A 106 2.91 -17.15 -25.75
CA ASP A 106 3.65 -16.34 -26.71
C ASP A 106 2.90 -15.05 -27.12
N ALA A 107 1.57 -15.10 -27.20
CA ALA A 107 0.75 -13.94 -27.54
C ALA A 107 0.81 -12.87 -26.43
N GLU A 108 0.65 -13.27 -25.16
CA GLU A 108 0.77 -12.36 -24.03
C GLU A 108 2.18 -11.78 -23.92
N ARG A 109 3.21 -12.62 -24.12
CA ARG A 109 4.61 -12.17 -24.11
C ARG A 109 4.90 -11.18 -25.22
N ALA A 110 4.37 -11.40 -26.42
CA ALA A 110 4.53 -10.50 -27.56
C ALA A 110 3.86 -9.15 -27.30
N HIS A 111 2.62 -9.14 -26.79
CA HIS A 111 1.90 -7.90 -26.46
C HIS A 111 2.60 -7.11 -25.35
N TYR A 112 2.94 -7.79 -24.25
CA TYR A 112 3.68 -7.23 -23.12
C TYR A 112 4.99 -6.57 -23.58
N SER A 113 5.76 -7.25 -24.42
CA SER A 113 7.03 -6.74 -24.94
C SER A 113 6.85 -5.56 -25.89
N ALA A 114 5.82 -5.58 -26.75
CA ALA A 114 5.56 -4.49 -27.70
C ALA A 114 5.19 -3.17 -27.01
N VAL A 115 4.39 -3.24 -25.94
CA VAL A 115 4.04 -2.07 -25.11
C VAL A 115 5.30 -1.51 -24.45
N LEU A 116 6.13 -2.37 -23.85
CA LEU A 116 7.35 -1.92 -23.17
C LEU A 116 8.44 -1.44 -24.12
N GLU A 117 8.54 -1.96 -25.33
CA GLU A 117 9.45 -1.44 -26.36
C GLU A 117 9.04 0.00 -26.78
N THR A 118 7.75 0.28 -26.83
CA THR A 118 7.26 1.64 -27.11
C THR A 118 7.61 2.61 -25.98
N ASN A 119 7.41 2.18 -24.73
CA ASN A 119 7.80 2.92 -23.55
C ASN A 119 9.34 3.13 -23.47
N LEU A 120 10.12 2.10 -23.80
CA LEU A 120 11.58 2.16 -23.84
C LEU A 120 12.05 3.26 -24.82
N ARG A 121 11.46 3.32 -26.03
CA ARG A 121 11.79 4.37 -27.01
C ARG A 121 11.47 5.78 -26.53
N GLN A 122 10.52 5.95 -25.60
CA GLN A 122 10.17 7.24 -25.03
C GLN A 122 11.11 7.67 -23.89
N ILE A 123 11.59 6.73 -23.07
CA ILE A 123 12.50 7.04 -21.96
C ILE A 123 13.95 7.22 -22.41
N LEU A 124 14.44 6.42 -23.38
CA LEU A 124 15.85 6.43 -23.80
C LEU A 124 16.41 7.84 -24.14
N PRO A 125 15.69 8.73 -24.86
CA PRO A 125 16.20 10.06 -25.16
C PRO A 125 16.34 10.99 -23.95
N GLN A 126 15.77 10.63 -22.80
CA GLN A 126 15.78 11.41 -21.57
C GLN A 126 16.91 11.00 -20.61
N LEU A 127 17.52 9.82 -20.83
CA LEU A 127 18.52 9.25 -19.93
C LEU A 127 19.92 9.75 -20.28
N ALA A 128 20.71 10.04 -19.25
CA ALA A 128 22.15 10.21 -19.35
C ALA A 128 22.90 8.90 -19.04
N PRO A 129 24.12 8.67 -19.56
CA PRO A 129 24.85 7.41 -19.36
C PRO A 129 25.12 7.02 -17.90
N ARG A 130 25.10 7.98 -16.97
CA ARG A 130 25.37 7.75 -15.54
C ARG A 130 24.10 7.63 -14.70
N ASP A 131 22.93 7.70 -15.33
CA ASP A 131 21.66 7.62 -14.63
C ASP A 131 21.42 6.23 -14.03
N ILE A 132 20.55 6.22 -13.02
CA ILE A 132 20.09 5.00 -12.36
C ILE A 132 18.59 4.88 -12.62
N VAL A 133 18.13 3.68 -12.99
CA VAL A 133 16.70 3.41 -13.17
C VAL A 133 16.25 2.34 -12.18
N LEU A 134 15.31 2.70 -11.30
CA LEU A 134 14.58 1.77 -10.45
C LEU A 134 13.22 1.45 -11.09
N LEU A 135 13.08 0.22 -11.57
CA LEU A 135 11.87 -0.29 -12.19
C LEU A 135 10.97 -0.93 -11.13
N HIS A 136 9.72 -0.48 -11.00
CA HIS A 136 8.78 -0.98 -10.00
C HIS A 136 7.79 -2.00 -10.59
N ASP A 137 7.71 -3.15 -9.94
CA ASP A 137 6.74 -4.24 -10.16
C ASP A 137 6.79 -4.91 -11.56
N PRO A 138 6.04 -6.02 -11.76
CA PRO A 138 6.04 -6.76 -13.02
C PRO A 138 5.67 -5.97 -14.26
N GLN A 139 4.98 -4.84 -14.14
CA GLN A 139 4.61 -3.98 -15.26
C GLN A 139 5.84 -3.38 -15.95
N THR A 140 6.97 -3.21 -15.26
CA THR A 140 8.15 -2.54 -15.81
C THR A 140 9.29 -3.49 -16.19
N ALA A 141 9.15 -4.78 -15.89
CA ALA A 141 10.21 -5.78 -16.02
C ALA A 141 10.85 -5.81 -17.42
N GLY A 142 10.05 -5.74 -18.49
CA GLY A 142 10.56 -5.76 -19.87
C GLY A 142 11.46 -4.59 -20.28
N LEU A 143 11.54 -3.51 -19.49
CA LEU A 143 12.43 -2.38 -19.78
C LEU A 143 13.89 -2.67 -19.44
N ALA A 144 14.17 -3.58 -18.50
CA ALA A 144 15.51 -3.73 -17.92
C ALA A 144 16.58 -4.05 -18.96
N SER A 145 16.30 -4.97 -19.89
CA SER A 145 17.23 -5.37 -20.95
C SER A 145 17.62 -4.20 -21.87
N GLY A 146 16.64 -3.38 -22.25
CA GLY A 146 16.87 -2.22 -23.13
C GLY A 146 17.65 -1.11 -22.45
N LEU A 147 17.32 -0.84 -21.18
CA LEU A 147 18.02 0.14 -20.35
C LEU A 147 19.48 -0.26 -20.10
N ARG A 148 19.74 -1.52 -19.77
CA ARG A 148 21.13 -2.01 -19.62
C ARG A 148 21.94 -1.90 -20.91
N ARG A 149 21.35 -2.17 -22.07
CA ARG A 149 22.02 -1.95 -23.37
C ARG A 149 22.34 -0.48 -23.64
N ALA A 150 21.57 0.44 -23.09
CA ALA A 150 21.83 1.88 -23.17
C ALA A 150 22.93 2.35 -22.19
N GLY A 151 23.44 1.46 -21.33
CA GLY A 151 24.56 1.72 -20.44
C GLY A 151 24.19 2.34 -19.09
N VAL A 152 22.90 2.46 -18.76
CA VAL A 152 22.46 2.96 -17.45
C VAL A 152 22.43 1.84 -16.40
N HIS A 153 22.50 2.23 -15.13
CA HIS A 153 22.29 1.28 -14.04
C HIS A 153 20.82 0.92 -13.90
N VAL A 154 20.52 -0.36 -13.66
CA VAL A 154 19.13 -0.82 -13.51
C VAL A 154 18.97 -1.69 -12.28
N ALA A 155 18.06 -1.32 -11.41
CA ALA A 155 17.50 -2.19 -10.38
C ALA A 155 16.02 -2.45 -10.67
N TRP A 156 15.54 -3.64 -10.32
CA TRP A 156 14.12 -4.00 -10.43
C TRP A 156 13.56 -4.31 -9.04
N ARG A 157 12.44 -3.67 -8.67
CA ARG A 157 11.82 -3.78 -7.35
C ARG A 157 10.45 -4.44 -7.42
N CYS A 158 10.29 -5.56 -6.72
CA CYS A 158 9.03 -6.27 -6.57
C CYS A 158 8.36 -5.95 -5.22
N HIS A 159 7.13 -5.46 -5.26
CA HIS A 159 6.33 -5.13 -4.07
C HIS A 159 5.41 -6.28 -3.65
N VAL A 160 5.32 -7.31 -4.48
CA VAL A 160 4.39 -8.44 -4.36
C VAL A 160 5.13 -9.76 -4.24
N GLY A 161 4.42 -10.78 -3.77
CA GLY A 161 4.95 -12.13 -3.59
C GLY A 161 4.12 -12.92 -2.57
N ARG A 162 4.60 -14.12 -2.27
CA ARG A 162 4.05 -14.99 -1.23
C ARG A 162 5.18 -15.75 -0.53
N ASP A 163 4.89 -16.29 0.66
CA ASP A 163 5.89 -16.94 1.51
C ASP A 163 6.42 -18.26 0.93
N ASP A 164 5.58 -19.03 0.25
CA ASP A 164 5.92 -20.33 -0.34
C ASP A 164 5.68 -20.31 -1.85
N SER A 165 6.39 -21.09 -2.66
CA SER A 165 6.08 -21.22 -4.09
C SER A 165 4.94 -22.21 -4.37
N ASN A 166 4.22 -22.00 -5.47
CA ASN A 166 3.31 -22.96 -6.08
C ASN A 166 3.36 -22.87 -7.62
N GLU A 167 2.58 -23.71 -8.30
CA GLU A 167 2.52 -23.72 -9.78
C GLU A 167 2.24 -22.33 -10.38
N MET A 168 1.39 -21.52 -9.72
CA MET A 168 1.07 -20.18 -10.21
C MET A 168 2.27 -19.23 -10.09
N THR A 169 2.99 -19.24 -8.96
CA THR A 169 4.20 -18.40 -8.83
C THR A 169 5.28 -18.83 -9.79
N ASP A 170 5.42 -20.13 -10.02
CA ASP A 170 6.44 -20.66 -10.94
C ASP A 170 6.17 -20.17 -12.37
N LEU A 171 4.91 -20.23 -12.83
CA LEU A 171 4.50 -19.68 -14.12
C LEU A 171 4.76 -18.17 -14.24
N ALA A 172 4.49 -17.40 -13.19
CA ALA A 172 4.77 -15.96 -13.19
C ALA A 172 6.26 -15.66 -13.23
N TRP A 173 7.07 -16.40 -12.46
CA TRP A 173 8.51 -16.22 -12.46
C TRP A 173 9.16 -16.67 -13.77
N ASP A 174 8.68 -17.75 -14.39
CA ASP A 174 9.11 -18.16 -15.73
C ASP A 174 8.77 -17.12 -16.80
N PHE A 175 7.64 -16.42 -16.64
CA PHE A 175 7.29 -15.31 -17.53
C PHE A 175 8.26 -14.13 -17.37
N LEU A 176 8.57 -13.73 -16.13
CA LEU A 176 9.33 -12.52 -15.79
C LEU A 176 10.85 -12.69 -15.83
N ARG A 177 11.37 -13.85 -15.45
CA ARG A 177 12.81 -14.12 -15.33
C ARG A 177 13.65 -13.60 -16.49
N PRO A 178 13.36 -13.91 -17.78
CA PRO A 178 14.19 -13.44 -18.89
C PRO A 178 14.20 -11.90 -19.04
N MET A 179 13.20 -11.21 -18.48
CA MET A 179 13.07 -9.77 -18.56
C MET A 179 13.83 -9.06 -17.43
N ILE A 180 13.85 -9.64 -16.22
CA ILE A 180 14.46 -9.04 -15.04
C ILE A 180 15.91 -9.49 -14.79
N GLU A 181 16.33 -10.62 -15.36
CA GLU A 181 17.71 -11.14 -15.25
C GLU A 181 18.79 -10.12 -15.67
N PRO A 182 18.57 -9.22 -16.65
CA PRO A 182 19.51 -8.15 -16.95
C PRO A 182 19.68 -7.08 -15.85
N ALA A 183 18.71 -6.90 -14.93
CA ALA A 183 18.82 -5.90 -13.87
C ALA A 183 19.98 -6.24 -12.91
N GLU A 184 20.77 -5.26 -12.48
CA GLU A 184 21.94 -5.51 -11.63
C GLU A 184 21.54 -5.98 -10.22
N VAL A 185 20.50 -5.35 -9.66
CA VAL A 185 19.98 -5.67 -8.32
C VAL A 185 18.47 -5.94 -8.41
N LEU A 186 18.02 -6.98 -7.72
CA LEU A 186 16.62 -7.34 -7.53
C LEU A 186 16.21 -6.97 -6.10
N VAL A 187 15.29 -6.02 -5.98
CA VAL A 187 14.83 -5.50 -4.70
C VAL A 187 13.48 -6.12 -4.36
N PHE A 188 13.34 -6.68 -3.16
CA PHE A 188 12.08 -7.26 -2.70
C PHE A 188 11.63 -6.59 -1.40
N SER A 189 10.32 -6.49 -1.20
CA SER A 189 9.77 -6.05 0.09
C SER A 189 10.10 -7.01 1.24
N ARG A 190 10.24 -8.31 0.92
CA ARG A 190 10.55 -9.39 1.87
C ARG A 190 11.42 -10.42 1.19
N LEU A 191 12.35 -11.01 1.94
CA LEU A 191 13.28 -12.01 1.40
C LEU A 191 12.53 -13.24 0.84
N ALA A 192 11.46 -13.67 1.52
CA ALA A 192 10.66 -14.82 1.09
C ALA A 192 10.01 -14.65 -0.30
N TYR A 193 9.93 -13.42 -0.82
CA TYR A 193 9.40 -13.16 -2.16
C TYR A 193 10.44 -13.35 -3.27
N ALA A 194 11.71 -13.45 -2.92
CA ALA A 194 12.78 -13.68 -3.89
C ALA A 194 12.75 -15.14 -4.36
N PRO A 195 12.66 -15.41 -5.67
CA PRO A 195 12.73 -16.78 -6.18
C PRO A 195 14.06 -17.45 -5.86
N GLU A 196 14.06 -18.77 -5.65
CA GLU A 196 15.27 -19.55 -5.33
C GLU A 196 16.37 -19.46 -6.39
N TRP A 197 16.01 -19.18 -7.65
CA TRP A 197 16.98 -19.02 -8.74
C TRP A 197 17.73 -17.69 -8.71
N THR A 198 17.29 -16.73 -7.89
CA THR A 198 17.96 -15.44 -7.77
C THR A 198 19.30 -15.59 -7.06
N ASP A 199 20.33 -14.92 -7.57
CA ASP A 199 21.62 -14.83 -6.91
C ASP A 199 21.48 -14.00 -5.62
N PRO A 200 21.73 -14.57 -4.42
CA PRO A 200 21.62 -13.83 -3.16
C PRO A 200 22.48 -12.57 -3.11
N ALA A 201 23.63 -12.56 -3.82
CA ALA A 201 24.46 -11.36 -3.89
C ALA A 201 23.70 -10.20 -4.55
N ARG A 202 22.86 -10.47 -5.54
CA ARG A 202 22.07 -9.48 -6.30
C ARG A 202 20.73 -9.12 -5.66
N VAL A 203 20.38 -9.73 -4.52
CA VAL A 203 19.13 -9.44 -3.82
C VAL A 203 19.32 -8.33 -2.78
N ALA A 204 18.38 -7.40 -2.74
CA ALA A 204 18.23 -6.42 -1.67
C ALA A 204 16.82 -6.49 -1.07
N VAL A 205 16.69 -6.34 0.23
CA VAL A 205 15.39 -6.36 0.92
C VAL A 205 15.10 -4.99 1.50
N ILE A 206 14.06 -4.34 0.98
CA ILE A 206 13.65 -2.99 1.38
C ILE A 206 12.14 -3.03 1.65
N ALA A 207 11.76 -3.10 2.92
CA ALA A 207 10.36 -3.01 3.31
C ALA A 207 9.80 -1.60 2.99
N PRO A 208 8.53 -1.48 2.56
CA PRO A 208 7.84 -0.20 2.48
C PRO A 208 7.76 0.54 3.83
N SER A 209 7.35 1.80 3.77
CA SER A 209 7.24 2.70 4.93
C SER A 209 6.03 3.61 4.78
N VAL A 210 5.52 4.15 5.88
CA VAL A 210 4.43 5.13 5.90
C VAL A 210 4.98 6.53 6.16
N ASP A 211 4.47 7.54 5.45
CA ASP A 211 4.80 8.93 5.72
C ASP A 211 3.95 9.47 6.87
N PRO A 212 4.53 9.87 8.02
CA PRO A 212 3.78 10.39 9.16
C PRO A 212 3.09 11.73 8.88
N PHE A 213 3.51 12.49 7.87
CA PHE A 213 2.98 13.83 7.56
C PHE A 213 2.00 13.87 6.39
N SER A 214 1.85 12.78 5.64
CA SER A 214 0.86 12.67 4.58
C SER A 214 -0.57 12.85 5.12
N ALA A 215 -1.50 13.28 4.25
CA ALA A 215 -2.93 13.35 4.56
C ALA A 215 -3.49 12.04 5.15
N LYS A 216 -2.91 10.88 4.79
CA LYS A 216 -3.28 9.55 5.29
C LYS A 216 -2.92 9.31 6.76
N ASN A 217 -1.91 10.01 7.28
CA ASN A 217 -1.26 9.64 8.55
C ASN A 217 -1.03 10.80 9.52
N LEU A 218 -1.22 12.06 9.08
CA LEU A 218 -1.17 13.21 9.98
C LEU A 218 -2.12 13.04 11.17
N THR A 219 -1.85 13.75 12.27
CA THR A 219 -2.60 13.64 13.53
C THR A 219 -3.53 14.84 13.72
N PRO A 220 -4.78 14.80 13.20
CA PRO A 220 -5.80 15.78 13.53
C PRO A 220 -6.27 15.61 14.98
N SER A 221 -6.91 16.64 15.55
CA SER A 221 -7.62 16.52 16.83
C SER A 221 -8.82 15.57 16.72
N ALA A 222 -9.27 15.02 17.85
CA ALA A 222 -10.48 14.18 17.91
C ALA A 222 -11.70 14.92 17.34
N ASP A 223 -11.93 16.17 17.75
CA ASP A 223 -13.01 17.00 17.22
C ASP A 223 -12.95 17.19 15.70
N ALA A 224 -11.74 17.28 15.13
CA ALA A 224 -11.57 17.41 13.68
C ALA A 224 -11.87 16.10 12.96
N VAL A 225 -11.50 14.94 13.53
CA VAL A 225 -11.88 13.61 13.02
C VAL A 225 -13.40 13.47 13.01
N ASP A 226 -14.03 13.75 14.15
CA ASP A 226 -15.46 13.62 14.36
C ASP A 226 -16.25 14.55 13.43
N ASN A 227 -15.83 15.81 13.32
CA ASN A 227 -16.43 16.77 12.41
C ASN A 227 -16.26 16.34 10.94
N LEU A 228 -15.12 15.78 10.56
CA LEU A 228 -14.87 15.28 9.20
C LEU A 228 -15.80 14.10 8.88
N LEU A 229 -15.85 13.09 9.73
CA LEU A 229 -16.68 11.90 9.49
C LEU A 229 -18.18 12.25 9.46
N ALA A 230 -18.63 13.14 10.33
CA ALA A 230 -19.99 13.66 10.32
C ALA A 230 -20.27 14.48 9.05
N THR A 231 -19.32 15.32 8.64
CA THR A 231 -19.42 16.13 7.40
C THR A 231 -19.58 15.23 6.17
N VAL A 232 -18.80 14.16 6.09
CA VAL A 232 -18.83 13.21 4.97
C VAL A 232 -20.07 12.29 5.05
N GLY A 233 -20.61 12.06 6.25
CA GLY A 233 -21.76 11.20 6.48
C GLY A 233 -21.41 9.74 6.74
N LEU A 234 -20.21 9.47 7.27
CA LEU A 234 -19.79 8.12 7.67
C LEU A 234 -20.17 7.79 9.12
N VAL A 235 -20.62 8.77 9.91
CA VAL A 235 -21.18 8.59 11.26
C VAL A 235 -22.39 9.48 11.47
N THR A 236 -23.21 9.17 12.47
CA THR A 236 -24.37 9.95 12.90
C THR A 236 -24.23 10.43 14.36
N GLY A 237 -25.11 11.33 14.80
CA GLY A 237 -25.13 11.83 16.19
C GLY A 237 -24.28 13.08 16.43
N ILE A 238 -23.44 13.48 15.46
CA ILE A 238 -22.68 14.73 15.47
C ILE A 238 -23.26 15.67 14.42
N VAL A 239 -23.45 16.95 14.78
CA VAL A 239 -23.83 18.00 13.82
C VAL A 239 -22.53 18.56 13.21
N PRO A 240 -22.32 18.44 11.89
CA PRO A 240 -21.16 19.02 11.24
C PRO A 240 -21.07 20.53 11.46
N SER A 241 -19.87 21.03 11.69
CA SER A 241 -19.61 22.44 11.95
C SER A 241 -18.55 22.99 10.99
N GLY A 242 -18.87 24.13 10.38
CA GLY A 242 -17.94 24.85 9.51
C GLY A 242 -17.50 24.07 8.27
N ARG A 243 -16.39 24.52 7.69
CA ARG A 243 -15.76 23.89 6.54
C ARG A 243 -14.54 23.09 7.00
N VAL A 244 -14.49 21.81 6.66
CA VAL A 244 -13.34 20.96 6.97
C VAL A 244 -12.26 21.17 5.91
N THR A 245 -11.06 21.57 6.34
CA THR A 245 -9.88 21.79 5.49
C THR A 245 -8.75 20.85 5.87
N PHE A 246 -7.85 20.58 4.93
CA PHE A 246 -6.67 19.72 5.13
C PHE A 246 -5.51 20.21 4.27
N ASP A 247 -4.28 19.84 4.60
CA ASP A 247 -3.11 20.16 3.79
C ASP A 247 -2.94 19.09 2.69
N ARG A 248 -2.71 19.54 1.45
CA ARG A 248 -2.43 18.66 0.32
C ARG A 248 -0.94 18.36 0.22
N ARG A 249 -0.61 17.23 -0.42
CA ARG A 249 0.76 16.83 -0.75
C ARG A 249 1.54 17.88 -1.55
N ASP A 250 0.87 18.70 -2.37
CA ASP A 250 1.51 19.79 -3.12
C ASP A 250 1.76 21.05 -2.27
N GLY A 251 1.39 21.04 -0.99
CA GLY A 251 1.51 22.15 -0.04
C GLY A 251 0.38 23.18 -0.13
N THR A 252 -0.65 22.96 -0.94
CA THR A 252 -1.86 23.79 -0.98
C THR A 252 -2.89 23.35 0.06
N GLN A 253 -3.89 24.20 0.34
CA GLN A 253 -4.97 23.85 1.26
C GLN A 253 -6.17 23.25 0.52
N GLY A 254 -6.59 22.07 0.97
CA GLY A 254 -7.80 21.35 0.56
C GLY A 254 -9.03 21.66 1.39
N THR A 255 -10.19 21.22 0.89
CA THR A 255 -11.48 21.29 1.57
C THR A 255 -12.23 20.01 1.28
N VAL A 256 -12.83 19.41 2.31
CA VAL A 256 -13.61 18.18 2.17
C VAL A 256 -14.96 18.46 1.49
N ARG A 257 -15.11 17.96 0.27
CA ARG A 257 -16.27 18.00 -0.62
C ARG A 257 -17.04 16.68 -0.70
N LEU A 258 -16.42 15.55 -0.39
CA LEU A 258 -17.03 14.22 -0.39
C LEU A 258 -18.21 14.16 0.59
N ARG A 259 -19.33 13.60 0.14
CA ARG A 259 -20.56 13.42 0.92
C ARG A 259 -21.22 12.10 0.52
N ALA A 260 -21.68 11.30 1.48
CA ALA A 260 -22.41 10.06 1.23
C ALA A 260 -23.71 10.28 0.43
N ALA A 261 -24.32 11.47 0.54
CA ALA A 261 -25.59 11.78 -0.11
C ALA A 261 -25.45 12.40 -1.51
N THR A 262 -24.33 13.07 -1.82
CA THR A 262 -24.21 13.93 -3.02
C THR A 262 -22.82 14.01 -3.63
N GLY A 263 -21.80 13.43 -3.01
CA GLY A 263 -20.38 13.65 -3.33
C GLY A 263 -19.65 12.38 -3.76
N GLY A 264 -20.35 11.43 -4.40
CA GLY A 264 -19.75 10.20 -4.97
C GLY A 264 -19.37 9.11 -3.96
N LEU A 265 -19.31 9.42 -2.66
CA LEU A 265 -19.17 8.40 -1.62
C LEU A 265 -20.49 7.61 -1.52
N VAL A 266 -20.38 6.29 -1.52
CA VAL A 266 -21.52 5.39 -1.37
C VAL A 266 -21.39 4.66 -0.04
N LEU A 267 -22.47 4.63 0.73
CA LEU A 267 -22.58 3.87 1.96
C LEU A 267 -23.80 2.96 1.87
N ASP A 268 -23.57 1.65 1.84
CA ASP A 268 -24.64 0.66 1.90
C ASP A 268 -25.03 0.42 3.36
N GLY A 269 -26.22 0.89 3.73
CA GLY A 269 -26.74 0.91 5.11
C GLY A 269 -26.75 2.32 5.74
N PRO A 270 -27.48 2.52 6.85
CA PRO A 270 -27.42 3.78 7.59
C PRO A 270 -26.08 3.92 8.30
N ALA A 271 -25.47 5.11 8.29
CA ALA A 271 -24.23 5.35 9.01
C ALA A 271 -24.35 5.02 10.51
N PRO A 272 -23.31 4.40 11.13
CA PRO A 272 -23.32 4.08 12.55
C PRO A 272 -23.39 5.34 13.43
N PRO A 273 -23.91 5.24 14.68
CA PRO A 273 -23.71 6.27 15.69
C PRO A 273 -22.22 6.54 15.93
N HIS A 274 -21.84 7.80 16.18
CA HIS A 274 -20.45 8.18 16.43
C HIS A 274 -19.82 7.52 17.68
N ASP A 275 -20.64 7.13 18.65
CA ASP A 275 -20.23 6.49 19.89
C ASP A 275 -20.22 4.95 19.79
N ALA A 276 -20.50 4.40 18.60
CA ALA A 276 -20.48 2.97 18.36
C ALA A 276 -19.05 2.40 18.36
N ARG A 277 -18.92 1.15 18.83
CA ARG A 277 -17.68 0.37 18.71
C ARG A 277 -17.43 -0.04 17.26
N LEU A 278 -16.74 0.81 16.51
CA LEU A 278 -16.52 0.62 15.08
C LEU A 278 -15.28 -0.25 14.78
N VAL A 279 -15.51 -1.41 14.16
CA VAL A 279 -14.49 -2.24 13.51
C VAL A 279 -14.36 -1.81 12.06
N VAL A 280 -13.14 -1.56 11.58
CA VAL A 280 -12.92 -1.10 10.20
C VAL A 280 -11.89 -1.99 9.49
N GLN A 281 -12.20 -2.40 8.27
CA GLN A 281 -11.18 -2.86 7.31
C GLN A 281 -11.13 -1.90 6.13
N VAL A 282 -9.94 -1.37 5.84
CA VAL A 282 -9.67 -0.54 4.65
C VAL A 282 -8.86 -1.38 3.67
N SER A 283 -9.40 -1.66 2.49
CA SER A 283 -8.66 -2.33 1.43
C SER A 283 -9.31 -2.11 0.07
N ARG A 284 -8.62 -2.47 -1.01
CA ARG A 284 -9.28 -2.60 -2.32
C ARG A 284 -10.36 -3.69 -2.27
N TRP A 285 -11.35 -3.58 -3.14
CA TRP A 285 -12.32 -4.64 -3.42
C TRP A 285 -11.62 -5.75 -4.21
N ASP A 286 -10.94 -6.64 -3.51
CA ASP A 286 -10.13 -7.70 -4.12
C ASP A 286 -10.37 -8.97 -3.29
N ARG A 287 -10.58 -10.11 -3.96
CA ARG A 287 -10.89 -11.39 -3.30
C ARG A 287 -9.78 -11.79 -2.32
N LEU A 288 -8.54 -11.40 -2.57
CA LEU A 288 -7.40 -11.65 -1.68
C LEU A 288 -7.49 -10.88 -0.36
N LYS A 289 -8.31 -9.82 -0.26
CA LYS A 289 -8.53 -9.04 0.97
C LYS A 289 -9.66 -9.60 1.85
N ASP A 290 -10.41 -10.56 1.32
CA ASP A 290 -11.42 -11.35 2.01
C ASP A 290 -12.39 -10.55 2.90
N MET A 291 -12.89 -9.45 2.35
CA MET A 291 -13.95 -8.65 2.98
C MET A 291 -15.22 -9.47 3.25
N SER A 292 -15.51 -10.46 2.39
CA SER A 292 -16.59 -11.44 2.58
C SER A 292 -16.39 -12.31 3.81
N GLY A 293 -15.18 -12.84 4.02
CA GLY A 293 -14.82 -13.60 5.22
C GLY A 293 -14.84 -12.76 6.48
N VAL A 294 -14.40 -11.49 6.42
CA VAL A 294 -14.53 -10.54 7.55
C VAL A 294 -15.99 -10.37 7.96
N MET A 295 -16.88 -10.16 6.99
CA MET A 295 -18.33 -10.04 7.24
C MET A 295 -18.90 -11.31 7.88
N THR A 296 -18.50 -12.49 7.41
CA THR A 296 -18.93 -13.78 7.97
C THR A 296 -18.42 -14.01 9.39
N GLY A 297 -17.15 -13.70 9.66
CA GLY A 297 -16.56 -13.79 10.99
C GLY A 297 -17.21 -12.83 11.98
N PHE A 298 -17.43 -11.57 11.56
CA PHE A 298 -18.15 -10.58 12.36
C PHE A 298 -19.59 -11.02 12.67
N ALA A 299 -20.33 -11.52 11.67
CA ALA A 299 -21.67 -12.09 11.89
C ALA A 299 -21.65 -13.26 12.88
N THR A 300 -20.61 -14.09 12.83
CA THR A 300 -20.40 -15.20 13.77
C THR A 300 -20.16 -14.71 15.19
N MET A 301 -19.34 -13.68 15.37
CA MET A 301 -19.15 -13.01 16.66
C MET A 301 -20.48 -12.49 17.23
N LEU A 302 -21.26 -11.73 16.44
CA LEU A 302 -22.53 -11.18 16.91
C LEU A 302 -23.55 -12.27 17.28
N ARG A 303 -23.56 -13.40 16.55
CA ARG A 303 -24.40 -14.56 16.89
C ARG A 303 -24.05 -15.16 18.24
N ARG A 304 -22.76 -15.21 18.59
CA ARG A 304 -22.26 -15.85 19.82
C ARG A 304 -22.37 -14.94 21.04
N HIS A 305 -22.10 -13.65 20.87
CA HIS A 305 -21.93 -12.71 21.98
C HIS A 305 -23.01 -11.61 22.03
N GLY A 306 -23.90 -11.56 21.04
CA GLY A 306 -24.91 -10.51 20.89
C GLY A 306 -24.40 -9.31 20.08
N PRO A 307 -25.31 -8.46 19.57
CA PRO A 307 -24.94 -7.35 18.68
C PRO A 307 -24.26 -6.16 19.38
N GLY A 308 -24.58 -5.91 20.66
CA GLY A 308 -24.12 -4.73 21.39
C GLY A 308 -24.30 -3.42 20.61
N ASP A 309 -23.33 -2.52 20.80
CA ASP A 309 -23.11 -1.26 20.08
C ASP A 309 -22.02 -1.40 19.00
N THR A 310 -21.61 -2.63 18.67
CA THR A 310 -20.51 -2.89 17.75
C THR A 310 -20.98 -2.87 16.30
N HIS A 311 -20.22 -2.18 15.45
CA HIS A 311 -20.47 -2.07 14.02
C HIS A 311 -19.23 -2.46 13.23
N LEU A 312 -19.41 -2.99 12.02
CA LEU A 312 -18.36 -3.26 11.05
C LEU A 312 -18.51 -2.31 9.87
N MET A 313 -17.43 -1.67 9.45
CA MET A 313 -17.36 -0.93 8.20
C MET A 313 -16.25 -1.49 7.29
N LEU A 314 -16.65 -1.95 6.11
CA LEU A 314 -15.75 -2.42 5.07
C LEU A 314 -15.57 -1.30 4.05
N VAL A 315 -14.34 -0.83 3.86
CA VAL A 315 -14.06 0.38 3.10
C VAL A 315 -13.11 0.10 1.95
N GLY A 316 -13.54 0.49 0.75
CA GLY A 316 -12.73 0.42 -0.45
C GLY A 316 -12.95 1.62 -1.38
N PRO A 317 -12.21 1.70 -2.50
CA PRO A 317 -12.37 2.78 -3.46
C PRO A 317 -13.74 2.69 -4.16
N ALA A 318 -14.27 3.82 -4.62
CA ALA A 318 -15.41 3.81 -5.53
C ALA A 318 -15.01 3.13 -6.85
N VAL A 319 -15.84 2.17 -7.29
CA VAL A 319 -15.58 1.37 -8.50
C VAL A 319 -16.22 1.94 -9.77
N ALA A 320 -17.06 2.97 -9.63
CA ALA A 320 -17.70 3.63 -10.76
C ALA A 320 -16.65 4.45 -11.54
N GLY A 321 -16.46 4.14 -12.83
CA GLY A 321 -15.56 4.90 -13.71
C GLY A 321 -14.09 4.50 -13.70
N VAL A 322 -13.71 3.42 -12.98
CA VAL A 322 -12.34 2.90 -12.96
C VAL A 322 -12.18 1.86 -14.09
N SER A 323 -11.54 2.23 -15.20
CA SER A 323 -11.40 1.34 -16.37
C SER A 323 -10.45 0.17 -16.16
N ASP A 324 -9.55 0.27 -15.17
CA ASP A 324 -8.35 -0.58 -15.11
C ASP A 324 -8.45 -1.74 -14.11
N ASP A 325 -9.57 -1.85 -13.36
CA ASP A 325 -9.79 -2.92 -12.38
C ASP A 325 -11.24 -3.45 -12.39
N PRO A 326 -11.63 -4.25 -13.41
CA PRO A 326 -12.97 -4.83 -13.51
C PRO A 326 -13.30 -5.79 -12.36
N GLU A 327 -12.28 -6.39 -11.73
CA GLU A 327 -12.44 -7.28 -10.58
C GLU A 327 -13.02 -6.53 -9.37
N GLY A 328 -12.64 -5.27 -9.18
CA GLY A 328 -13.11 -4.45 -8.06
C GLY A 328 -14.63 -4.32 -7.96
N ALA A 329 -15.29 -4.08 -9.11
CA ALA A 329 -16.74 -3.95 -9.15
C ALA A 329 -17.45 -5.28 -8.84
N GLU A 330 -16.94 -6.40 -9.37
CA GLU A 330 -17.50 -7.72 -9.11
C GLU A 330 -17.43 -8.08 -7.62
N VAL A 331 -16.29 -7.83 -6.97
CA VAL A 331 -16.08 -8.15 -5.55
C VAL A 331 -16.96 -7.29 -4.65
N LEU A 332 -17.15 -6.01 -4.97
CA LEU A 332 -18.09 -5.17 -4.24
C LEU A 332 -19.54 -5.69 -4.36
N ASP A 333 -19.95 -6.10 -5.56
CA ASP A 333 -21.29 -6.66 -5.78
C ASP A 333 -21.47 -8.02 -5.09
N GLU A 334 -20.42 -8.86 -5.01
CA GLU A 334 -20.39 -10.06 -4.17
C GLU A 334 -20.63 -9.72 -2.69
N CYS A 335 -19.92 -8.72 -2.16
CA CYS A 335 -20.09 -8.25 -0.79
C CYS A 335 -21.50 -7.71 -0.54
N ARG A 336 -22.08 -6.96 -1.48
CA ARG A 336 -23.47 -6.46 -1.38
C ARG A 336 -24.49 -7.58 -1.36
N ARG A 337 -24.35 -8.59 -2.23
CA ARG A 337 -25.23 -9.76 -2.23
C ARG A 337 -25.19 -10.50 -0.90
N GLN A 338 -23.99 -10.71 -0.35
CA GLN A 338 -23.83 -11.31 0.97
C GLN A 338 -24.47 -10.43 2.06
N TRP A 339 -24.24 -9.12 2.02
CA TRP A 339 -24.82 -8.16 2.97
C TRP A 339 -26.35 -8.20 2.95
N HIS A 340 -26.98 -8.23 1.77
CA HIS A 340 -28.43 -8.39 1.63
C HIS A 340 -28.97 -9.74 2.14
N ALA A 341 -28.13 -10.77 2.18
CA ALA A 341 -28.48 -12.09 2.70
C ALA A 341 -28.25 -12.23 4.21
N LEU A 342 -27.65 -11.24 4.88
CA LEU A 342 -27.43 -11.28 6.32
C LEU A 342 -28.76 -11.20 7.10
N PRO A 343 -28.84 -11.81 8.29
CA PRO A 343 -29.95 -11.55 9.20
C PRO A 343 -30.06 -10.05 9.51
N ALA A 344 -31.28 -9.50 9.56
CA ALA A 344 -31.52 -8.05 9.67
C ALA A 344 -30.76 -7.38 10.83
N TYR A 345 -30.65 -8.06 11.97
CA TYR A 345 -29.90 -7.52 13.12
C TYR A 345 -28.38 -7.41 12.86
N VAL A 346 -27.79 -8.31 12.06
CA VAL A 346 -26.38 -8.23 11.63
C VAL A 346 -26.25 -7.21 10.52
N GLN A 347 -27.15 -7.24 9.53
CA GLN A 347 -27.14 -6.32 8.39
C GLN A 347 -27.15 -4.85 8.87
N SER A 348 -27.94 -4.53 9.91
CA SER A 348 -27.98 -3.18 10.52
C SER A 348 -26.66 -2.76 11.21
N ARG A 349 -25.72 -3.69 11.39
CA ARG A 349 -24.41 -3.48 12.01
C ARG A 349 -23.25 -3.55 11.02
N VAL A 350 -23.49 -3.87 9.74
CA VAL A 350 -22.45 -3.96 8.70
C VAL A 350 -22.69 -2.86 7.67
N HIS A 351 -21.63 -2.13 7.33
CA HIS A 351 -21.67 -1.01 6.40
C HIS A 351 -20.62 -1.21 5.31
N LEU A 352 -20.99 -1.03 4.05
CA LEU A 352 -20.04 -1.05 2.92
C LEU A 352 -19.83 0.37 2.44
N ALA A 353 -18.63 0.92 2.61
CA ALA A 353 -18.30 2.28 2.20
C ALA A 353 -17.37 2.27 0.97
N SER A 354 -17.80 2.93 -0.09
CA SER A 354 -17.01 3.15 -1.31
C SER A 354 -16.63 4.62 -1.41
N VAL A 355 -15.33 4.92 -1.28
CA VAL A 355 -14.80 6.29 -1.24
C VAL A 355 -14.16 6.66 -2.58
N PRO A 356 -14.55 7.76 -3.24
CA PRO A 356 -13.96 8.18 -4.51
C PRO A 356 -12.46 8.44 -4.43
N MET A 357 -11.77 8.27 -5.55
CA MET A 357 -10.32 8.46 -5.69
C MET A 357 -9.97 9.69 -6.56
N ASP A 358 -10.95 10.50 -6.95
CA ASP A 358 -10.77 11.66 -7.86
C ASP A 358 -9.81 12.71 -7.29
N ASP A 359 -9.91 12.99 -5.98
CA ASP A 359 -8.92 13.76 -5.21
C ASP A 359 -8.26 12.80 -4.20
N PRO A 360 -7.03 12.32 -4.49
CA PRO A 360 -6.37 11.34 -3.62
C PRO A 360 -5.99 11.90 -2.25
N ASP A 361 -5.76 13.21 -2.12
CA ASP A 361 -5.51 13.85 -0.82
C ASP A 361 -6.79 13.88 0.03
N GLU A 362 -7.92 14.20 -0.61
CA GLU A 362 -9.23 14.17 0.06
C GLU A 362 -9.61 12.75 0.48
N ASN A 363 -9.42 11.76 -0.40
CA ASN A 363 -9.59 10.36 -0.05
C ASN A 363 -8.73 10.00 1.18
N ALA A 364 -7.45 10.37 1.14
CA ALA A 364 -6.50 10.03 2.20
C ALA A 364 -6.90 10.61 3.57
N ILE A 365 -7.37 11.87 3.62
CA ILE A 365 -7.81 12.45 4.91
C ILE A 365 -9.11 11.81 5.44
N VAL A 366 -10.00 11.35 4.55
CA VAL A 366 -11.21 10.59 4.95
C VAL A 366 -10.82 9.23 5.53
N ILE A 367 -9.94 8.49 4.85
CA ILE A 367 -9.42 7.21 5.35
C ILE A 367 -8.66 7.38 6.67
N ASN A 368 -7.87 8.45 6.80
CA ASN A 368 -7.17 8.79 8.04
C ASN A 368 -8.15 8.98 9.20
N ALA A 369 -9.16 9.84 9.01
CA ALA A 369 -10.19 10.09 10.01
C ALA A 369 -10.92 8.80 10.41
N LEU A 370 -11.28 7.97 9.43
CA LEU A 370 -11.98 6.71 9.72
C LEU A 370 -11.10 5.73 10.51
N GLN A 371 -9.84 5.54 10.11
CA GLN A 371 -8.92 4.69 10.86
C GLN A 371 -8.69 5.23 12.28
N ARG A 372 -8.61 6.55 12.47
CA ARG A 372 -8.49 7.19 13.80
C ARG A 372 -9.74 7.10 14.65
N HIS A 373 -10.91 7.00 14.05
CA HIS A 373 -12.18 6.82 14.76
C HIS A 373 -12.46 5.35 15.08
N ALA A 374 -11.90 4.41 14.32
CA ALA A 374 -12.07 2.97 14.57
C ALA A 374 -11.64 2.58 15.99
N HIS A 375 -12.41 1.67 16.59
CA HIS A 375 -12.07 1.00 17.84
C HIS A 375 -11.07 -0.14 17.59
N VAL A 376 -11.28 -0.92 16.52
CA VAL A 376 -10.38 -1.99 16.08
C VAL A 376 -10.22 -1.90 14.56
N ILE A 377 -8.99 -2.06 14.08
CA ILE A 377 -8.72 -2.24 12.66
C ILE A 377 -8.53 -3.72 12.35
N VAL A 378 -9.14 -4.17 11.27
CA VAL A 378 -8.97 -5.53 10.74
C VAL A 378 -8.23 -5.46 9.41
N GLN A 379 -7.22 -6.32 9.26
CA GLN A 379 -6.54 -6.57 7.98
C GLN A 379 -6.50 -8.08 7.70
N LYS A 380 -7.67 -8.66 7.41
CA LYS A 380 -7.83 -10.12 7.30
C LYS A 380 -7.64 -10.64 5.87
N SER A 381 -6.50 -10.32 5.26
CA SER A 381 -6.15 -10.77 3.91
C SER A 381 -5.94 -12.30 3.84
N LEU A 382 -6.29 -12.95 2.74
CA LEU A 382 -5.87 -14.32 2.40
C LEU A 382 -4.43 -14.34 1.88
N VAL A 383 -4.09 -13.32 1.09
CA VAL A 383 -2.73 -13.08 0.62
C VAL A 383 -2.45 -11.58 0.67
N GLU A 384 -1.25 -11.23 1.13
CA GLU A 384 -0.80 -9.84 1.20
C GLU A 384 0.63 -9.71 0.69
N GLY A 385 0.90 -8.58 0.02
CA GLY A 385 2.27 -8.11 -0.18
C GLY A 385 2.79 -7.58 1.15
N PHE A 386 3.01 -6.27 1.26
CA PHE A 386 3.38 -5.69 2.55
C PHE A 386 2.19 -5.45 3.48
N GLY A 387 1.11 -4.85 3.00
CA GLY A 387 -0.06 -4.48 3.83
C GLY A 387 0.10 -3.13 4.53
N LEU A 388 0.32 -2.04 3.77
CA LEU A 388 0.50 -0.69 4.33
C LEU A 388 -0.67 -0.25 5.21
N THR A 389 -1.89 -0.69 4.94
CA THR A 389 -3.09 -0.37 5.74
C THR A 389 -2.99 -0.88 7.18
N ALA A 390 -2.29 -2.00 7.42
CA ALA A 390 -2.00 -2.44 8.79
C ALA A 390 -0.97 -1.51 9.44
N THR A 391 0.12 -1.16 8.75
CA THR A 391 1.12 -0.19 9.25
C THR A 391 0.52 1.19 9.54
N GLU A 392 -0.40 1.67 8.69
CA GLU A 392 -1.16 2.91 8.89
C GLU A 392 -2.02 2.88 10.15
N ALA A 393 -2.65 1.74 10.45
CA ALA A 393 -3.45 1.54 11.66
C ALA A 393 -2.57 1.48 12.91
N MET A 394 -1.47 0.73 12.83
CA MET A 394 -0.46 0.67 13.89
C MET A 394 0.10 2.06 14.19
N TRP A 395 0.41 2.87 13.16
CA TRP A 395 0.84 4.26 13.31
C TRP A 395 -0.17 5.14 14.05
N LYS A 396 -1.46 4.85 13.92
CA LYS A 396 -2.54 5.61 14.57
C LYS A 396 -2.85 5.10 15.99
N SER A 397 -1.97 4.28 16.56
CA SER A 397 -2.14 3.61 17.84
C SER A 397 -3.42 2.77 17.89
N LYS A 398 -3.85 2.20 16.75
CA LYS A 398 -5.05 1.38 16.70
C LYS A 398 -4.72 -0.09 16.94
N PRO A 399 -5.51 -0.78 17.77
CA PRO A 399 -5.35 -2.21 17.94
C PRO A 399 -5.75 -2.91 16.63
N VAL A 400 -4.92 -3.84 16.18
CA VAL A 400 -5.07 -4.52 14.89
C VAL A 400 -5.30 -6.01 15.08
N VAL A 401 -6.33 -6.54 14.39
CA VAL A 401 -6.49 -7.98 14.15
C VAL A 401 -6.15 -8.25 12.68
N ALA A 402 -5.19 -9.12 12.40
CA ALA A 402 -4.77 -9.36 11.03
C ALA A 402 -4.43 -10.82 10.75
N SER A 403 -4.46 -11.22 9.49
CA SER A 403 -4.00 -12.56 9.08
C SER A 403 -2.48 -12.69 9.15
N MET A 404 -1.96 -13.85 9.52
CA MET A 404 -0.51 -14.13 9.57
C MET A 404 0.09 -14.46 8.18
N VAL A 405 -0.10 -13.56 7.21
CA VAL A 405 0.29 -13.75 5.80
C VAL A 405 1.17 -12.61 5.29
N GLY A 406 2.12 -12.92 4.41
CA GLY A 406 2.88 -11.87 3.73
C GLY A 406 3.61 -10.95 4.71
N GLY A 407 3.71 -9.66 4.36
CA GLY A 407 4.34 -8.64 5.21
C GLY A 407 3.61 -8.32 6.50
N ILE A 408 2.33 -8.66 6.64
CA ILE A 408 1.61 -8.52 7.91
C ILE A 408 2.27 -9.38 8.98
N ARG A 409 2.80 -10.56 8.60
CA ARG A 409 3.57 -11.45 9.48
C ARG A 409 4.76 -10.73 10.10
N ASP A 410 5.46 -9.93 9.30
CA ASP A 410 6.67 -9.24 9.75
C ASP A 410 6.32 -7.95 10.51
N GLN A 411 5.21 -7.31 10.16
CA GLN A 411 4.75 -6.07 10.79
C GLN A 411 4.27 -6.27 12.22
N ILE A 412 3.55 -7.35 12.50
CA ILE A 412 2.89 -7.58 13.79
C ILE A 412 3.55 -8.75 14.53
N THR A 413 3.93 -8.50 15.78
CA THR A 413 4.29 -9.51 16.78
C THR A 413 3.04 -9.87 17.60
N ASP A 414 2.53 -11.08 17.40
CA ASP A 414 1.29 -11.55 18.03
C ASP A 414 1.29 -11.38 19.56
N GLY A 415 0.22 -10.79 20.09
CA GLY A 415 0.02 -10.50 21.53
C GLY A 415 0.82 -9.30 22.09
N VAL A 416 1.70 -8.70 21.29
CA VAL A 416 2.56 -7.58 21.70
C VAL A 416 2.08 -6.26 21.11
N ASP A 417 1.96 -6.20 19.78
CA ASP A 417 1.63 -4.98 19.03
C ASP A 417 0.46 -5.20 18.03
N GLY A 418 -0.24 -6.32 18.17
CA GLY A 418 -1.44 -6.70 17.44
C GLY A 418 -1.81 -8.14 17.76
N LEU A 419 -2.92 -8.62 17.19
CA LEU A 419 -3.33 -10.02 17.27
C LEU A 419 -3.38 -10.62 15.86
N GLN A 420 -2.78 -11.79 15.68
CA GLN A 420 -2.75 -12.48 14.41
C GLN A 420 -3.70 -13.69 14.39
N VAL A 421 -4.33 -13.91 13.25
CA VAL A 421 -5.08 -15.13 12.93
C VAL A 421 -4.17 -16.00 12.06
N PRO A 422 -3.67 -17.15 12.57
CA PRO A 422 -2.70 -17.97 11.85
C PRO A 422 -3.24 -18.52 10.52
N ASP A 423 -4.45 -19.08 10.53
CA ASP A 423 -5.15 -19.51 9.33
C ASP A 423 -6.17 -18.44 8.93
N PRO A 424 -5.96 -17.70 7.83
CA PRO A 424 -6.88 -16.65 7.39
C PRO A 424 -8.28 -17.17 7.01
N CYS A 425 -8.42 -18.49 6.78
CA CYS A 425 -9.68 -19.16 6.48
C CYS A 425 -10.44 -19.61 7.74
N ASP A 426 -9.81 -19.60 8.92
CA ASP A 426 -10.48 -19.93 10.19
C ASP A 426 -11.27 -18.71 10.71
N LEU A 427 -12.49 -18.58 10.19
CA LEU A 427 -13.39 -17.48 10.54
C LEU A 427 -13.91 -17.57 11.98
N ASP A 428 -13.85 -18.75 12.59
CA ASP A 428 -14.22 -18.95 14.00
C ASP A 428 -13.14 -18.43 14.93
N ALA A 429 -11.86 -18.71 14.62
CA ALA A 429 -10.72 -18.13 15.31
C ALA A 429 -10.70 -16.60 15.13
N PHE A 430 -10.92 -16.10 13.92
CA PHE A 430 -11.02 -14.65 13.68
C PHE A 430 -12.14 -14.01 14.51
N ALA A 431 -13.33 -14.61 14.57
CA ALA A 431 -14.43 -14.11 15.38
C ALA A 431 -14.09 -14.08 16.88
N ALA A 432 -13.39 -15.10 17.39
CA ALA A 432 -12.96 -15.16 18.79
C ALA A 432 -11.90 -14.11 19.12
N VAL A 433 -10.89 -13.94 18.27
CA VAL A 433 -9.84 -12.93 18.44
C VAL A 433 -10.42 -11.51 18.39
N LEU A 434 -11.31 -11.24 17.43
CA LEU A 434 -11.99 -9.95 17.33
C LEU A 434 -12.82 -9.64 18.59
N HIS A 435 -13.58 -10.62 19.08
CA HIS A 435 -14.37 -10.46 20.31
C HIS A 435 -13.48 -10.20 21.53
N HIS A 436 -12.39 -10.96 21.67
CA HIS A 436 -11.46 -10.80 22.78
C HIS A 436 -10.93 -9.37 22.85
N LEU A 437 -10.46 -8.83 21.71
CA LEU A 437 -9.91 -7.49 21.63
C LEU A 437 -10.97 -6.40 21.87
N LEU A 438 -12.20 -6.59 21.39
CA LEU A 438 -13.31 -5.66 21.61
C LEU A 438 -13.82 -5.64 23.06
N SER A 439 -13.53 -6.68 23.83
CA SER A 439 -14.03 -6.85 25.21
C SER A 439 -13.03 -6.41 26.28
N ASP A 440 -11.81 -6.05 25.89
CA ASP A 440 -10.72 -5.69 26.79
C ASP A 440 -10.06 -4.38 26.30
N ASP A 441 -10.57 -3.25 26.81
CA ASP A 441 -10.12 -1.91 26.42
C ASP A 441 -8.66 -1.64 26.86
N ASP A 442 -8.22 -2.24 27.96
CA ASP A 442 -6.84 -2.11 28.46
C ASP A 442 -5.87 -2.86 27.54
N LEU A 443 -6.23 -4.08 27.11
CA LEU A 443 -5.49 -4.83 26.10
C LEU A 443 -5.42 -4.05 24.79
N ALA A 444 -6.56 -3.55 24.30
CA ALA A 444 -6.65 -2.78 23.08
C ALA A 444 -5.73 -1.54 23.10
N ALA A 445 -5.77 -0.75 24.18
CA ALA A 445 -4.90 0.41 24.34
C ALA A 445 -3.42 0.02 24.41
N ARG A 446 -3.07 -1.04 25.14
CA ARG A 446 -1.69 -1.54 25.25
C ARG A 446 -1.13 -1.99 23.89
N LEU A 447 -1.88 -2.80 23.15
CA LEU A 447 -1.47 -3.29 21.83
C LEU A 447 -1.34 -2.12 20.84
N GLY A 448 -2.30 -1.20 20.83
CA GLY A 448 -2.25 -0.01 19.97
C GLY A 448 -1.02 0.86 20.23
N GLN A 449 -0.65 1.10 21.49
CA GLN A 449 0.55 1.88 21.81
C GLN A 449 1.83 1.16 21.40
N ALA A 450 1.93 -0.16 21.62
CA ALA A 450 3.06 -0.95 21.18
C ALA A 450 3.19 -0.96 19.64
N ALA A 451 2.06 -1.02 18.93
CA ALA A 451 1.98 -0.92 17.47
C ALA A 451 2.54 0.41 16.95
N HIS A 452 2.20 1.52 17.60
CA HIS A 452 2.72 2.83 17.25
C HIS A 452 4.25 2.89 17.39
N GLU A 453 4.79 2.43 18.52
CA GLU A 453 6.24 2.40 18.73
C GLU A 453 6.95 1.49 17.73
N ARG A 454 6.36 0.34 17.37
CA ARG A 454 6.91 -0.55 16.34
C ARG A 454 7.03 0.17 14.99
N VAL A 455 5.96 0.83 14.53
CA VAL A 455 6.01 1.61 13.28
C VAL A 455 7.02 2.74 13.37
N ARG A 456 7.03 3.47 14.49
CA ARG A 456 7.99 4.54 14.74
C ARG A 456 9.41 4.04 14.60
N SER A 457 9.73 2.84 15.10
CA SER A 457 11.07 2.24 15.01
C SER A 457 11.43 1.67 13.63
N GLU A 458 10.50 0.99 12.95
CA GLU A 458 10.85 0.12 11.82
C GLU A 458 10.27 0.56 10.46
N TYR A 459 9.17 1.32 10.43
CA TYR A 459 8.38 1.51 9.21
C TYR A 459 8.16 2.98 8.83
N LEU A 460 9.04 3.87 9.31
CA LEU A 460 9.12 5.25 8.85
C LEU A 460 10.08 5.43 7.66
N PRO A 461 9.99 6.56 6.91
CA PRO A 461 10.72 6.75 5.66
C PRO A 461 12.24 6.86 5.82
N ASP A 462 12.77 7.22 6.99
CA ASP A 462 14.21 7.44 7.20
C ASP A 462 15.04 6.18 6.94
N ARG A 463 14.59 5.03 7.43
CA ARG A 463 15.19 3.72 7.15
C ARG A 463 15.14 3.42 5.64
N HIS A 464 13.99 3.69 5.03
CA HIS A 464 13.77 3.41 3.61
C HIS A 464 14.69 4.25 2.72
N LEU A 465 14.78 5.55 2.99
CA LEU A 465 15.66 6.48 2.30
C LEU A 465 17.12 6.05 2.45
N ALA A 466 17.57 5.68 3.66
CA ALA A 466 18.93 5.19 3.88
C ALA A 466 19.23 3.92 3.05
N GLN A 467 18.30 2.96 3.01
CA GLN A 467 18.45 1.75 2.19
C GLN A 467 18.42 2.02 0.69
N TYR A 468 17.68 3.04 0.23
CA TYR A 468 17.76 3.52 -1.14
C TYR A 468 19.13 4.11 -1.45
N VAL A 469 19.70 4.91 -0.54
CA VAL A 469 21.07 5.40 -0.70
C VAL A 469 22.05 4.23 -0.79
N ASP A 470 21.93 3.22 0.08
CA ASP A 470 22.77 2.02 0.02
C ASP A 470 22.65 1.28 -1.32
N LEU A 471 21.42 1.10 -1.81
CA LEU A 471 21.13 0.48 -3.11
C LEU A 471 21.78 1.27 -4.26
N PHE A 472 21.56 2.57 -4.32
CA PHE A 472 22.05 3.40 -5.43
C PHE A 472 23.56 3.56 -5.40
N VAL A 473 24.15 3.73 -4.20
CA VAL A 473 25.60 3.74 -4.05
C VAL A 473 26.20 2.41 -4.49
N ARG A 474 25.58 1.28 -4.11
CA ARG A 474 26.03 -0.05 -4.53
C ARG A 474 26.10 -0.17 -6.06
N LEU A 475 25.03 0.22 -6.77
CA LEU A 475 24.98 0.17 -8.23
C LEU A 475 26.15 0.92 -8.87
N VAL A 476 26.44 2.13 -8.38
CA VAL A 476 27.49 2.97 -8.97
C VAL A 476 28.90 2.63 -8.51
N THR A 477 29.07 1.95 -7.37
CA THR A 477 30.41 1.49 -6.93
C THR A 477 30.90 0.26 -7.67
N CYS A 478 29.99 -0.61 -8.16
CA CYS A 478 30.35 -1.74 -9.01
C CYS A 478 30.95 -1.29 -10.36
N ASP A 479 30.60 -0.10 -10.84
CA ASP A 479 31.18 0.51 -12.04
C ASP A 479 32.67 0.86 -11.88
N GLU A 480 33.11 1.20 -10.67
CA GLU A 480 34.50 1.57 -10.40
C GLU A 480 35.40 0.34 -10.21
N HIS A 481 34.82 -0.84 -9.95
CA HIS A 481 35.53 -2.09 -9.69
C HIS A 481 34.78 -3.29 -10.32
N PRO A 482 34.99 -3.59 -11.62
CA PRO A 482 34.21 -4.58 -12.37
C PRO A 482 34.42 -6.07 -11.97
N THR A 483 35.04 -6.35 -10.82
CA THR A 483 35.25 -7.71 -10.30
C THR A 483 34.37 -8.06 -9.10
N CYS A 484 33.33 -7.26 -8.80
CA CYS A 484 32.46 -7.46 -7.64
C CYS A 484 31.13 -8.15 -7.97
#